data_AF-A0A0R1MR89-F1
#
_entry.id   AF-A0A0R1MR89-F1
#
_cell.length_a   1.000
_cell.length_b   1.000
_cell.length_c   1.000
_cell.angle_alpha   90.00
_cell.angle_beta   90.00
_cell.angle_gamma   90.00
#
_symmetry.space_group_name_H-M   'P 1'
#
loop_
_entity.id
_entity.type
_entity.pdbx_description
1 polymer ?
#
loop_
_entity_poly.entity_id
_entity_poly.type
_entity_poly.pdbx_seq_one_letter_code
_entity_poly.pdbx_strand_id
1 'polypeptide(L)'
;MGSKKRPFYRIVVADSRSPRDGRFIETVGTYNPLTEPESVTLKEENILNWLSNGAQPSDTVRNILSKNGVMKKFHDAKFSK
;
A
#
# COMPACT_ATOMS: atom_id res chain seq x y z
N MET A 1 11.37 11.11 -2.05
CA MET A 1 10.91 10.92 -3.44
C MET A 1 9.95 12.03 -3.80
N GLY A 2 9.87 12.39 -5.08
CA GLY A 2 9.16 13.57 -5.54
C GLY A 2 10.04 14.83 -5.53
N SER A 3 9.65 15.82 -6.33
CA SER A 3 10.29 17.13 -6.37
C SER A 3 9.31 18.22 -5.90
N LYS A 4 9.78 19.45 -5.72
CA LYS A 4 8.93 20.56 -5.29
C LYS A 4 7.71 20.68 -6.22
N LYS A 5 6.51 20.69 -5.64
CA LYS A 5 5.21 20.68 -6.34
C LYS A 5 4.92 19.44 -7.20
N ARG A 6 5.72 18.37 -7.12
CA ARG A 6 5.51 17.11 -7.83
C ARG A 6 5.71 15.91 -6.88
N PRO A 7 4.74 15.63 -5.99
CA PRO A 7 4.82 14.51 -5.07
C PRO A 7 4.81 13.15 -5.81
N PHE A 8 5.58 12.20 -5.29
CA PHE A 8 5.57 10.80 -5.70
C PHE A 8 5.75 9.93 -4.47
N TYR A 9 4.84 8.99 -4.25
CA TYR A 9 4.77 8.21 -3.01
C TYR A 9 5.16 6.75 -3.25
N ARG A 10 5.86 6.16 -2.28
CA ARG A 10 6.05 4.71 -2.19
C ARG A 10 5.10 4.16 -1.16
N ILE A 11 4.51 3.01 -1.47
CA ILE A 11 3.76 2.22 -0.51
C ILE A 11 4.76 1.23 0.09
N VAL A 12 5.06 1.41 1.37
CA VAL A 12 6.06 0.62 2.11
C VAL A 12 5.43 0.01 3.35
N VAL A 13 5.98 -1.13 3.76
CA VAL A 13 5.69 -1.75 5.05
C VAL A 13 6.80 -1.33 6.01
N ALA A 14 6.40 -0.74 7.14
CA ALA A 14 7.31 -0.26 8.17
C ALA A 14 6.69 -0.46 9.56
N ASP A 15 7.53 -0.52 10.59
CA ASP A 15 7.09 -0.47 12.00
C ASP A 15 6.62 0.96 12.33
N SER A 16 5.62 1.10 13.19
CA SER A 16 5.07 2.40 13.60
C SER A 16 6.08 3.32 14.29
N ARG A 17 7.14 2.74 14.87
CA ARG A 17 8.23 3.47 15.51
C ARG A 17 9.25 4.03 14.52
N SER A 18 9.26 3.56 13.27
CA SER A 18 10.15 4.06 12.24
C SER A 18 9.70 5.44 11.74
N PRO A 19 10.63 6.38 11.49
CA PRO A 19 10.27 7.65 10.87
C PRO A 19 9.80 7.42 9.44
N ARG A 20 8.89 8.30 8.96
CA ARG A 20 8.22 8.19 7.65
C ARG A 20 9.17 7.89 6.48
N ASP A 21 10.28 8.62 6.41
CA ASP A 21 11.24 8.52 5.29
C ASP A 21 12.50 7.71 5.67
N GLY A 22 12.48 6.97 6.78
CA GLY A 22 13.63 6.22 7.27
C GLY A 22 13.58 4.73 6.92
N ARG A 23 13.92 3.89 7.91
CA ARG A 23 14.03 2.44 7.72
C ARG A 23 12.64 1.81 7.57
N PHE A 24 12.43 1.17 6.42
CA PHE A 24 11.28 0.33 6.11
C PHE A 24 11.72 -1.12 5.92
N ILE A 25 10.77 -2.05 5.98
CA ILE A 25 11.01 -3.49 5.81
C ILE A 25 11.02 -3.83 4.33
N GLU A 26 9.93 -3.49 3.64
CA GLU A 26 9.73 -3.84 2.22
C GLU A 26 8.95 -2.75 1.49
N THR A 27 9.19 -2.62 0.17
CA THR A 27 8.38 -1.79 -0.72
C THR A 27 7.41 -2.63 -1.51
N VAL A 28 6.11 -2.40 -1.27
CA VAL A 28 5.01 -3.17 -1.84
C VAL A 28 4.32 -2.45 -3.01
N GLY A 29 4.65 -1.19 -3.25
CA GLY A 29 4.09 -0.46 -4.39
C GLY A 29 4.53 1.00 -4.51
N THR A 30 3.93 1.67 -5.48
CA THR A 30 4.11 3.11 -5.75
C THR A 30 2.77 3.76 -6.07
N TYR A 31 2.63 5.03 -5.71
CA TYR A 31 1.44 5.84 -5.97
C TYR A 31 1.83 7.22 -6.49
N ASN A 32 1.30 7.56 -7.66
CA ASN A 32 1.44 8.87 -8.27
C ASN A 32 0.06 9.56 -8.38
N PRO A 33 -0.20 10.60 -7.58
CA PRO A 33 -1.48 11.32 -7.61
C PRO A 33 -1.57 12.34 -8.76
N LEU A 34 -0.48 12.62 -9.47
CA LEU A 34 -0.43 13.70 -10.46
C LEU A 34 -0.84 13.26 -11.87
N THR A 35 -1.01 11.96 -12.08
CA THR A 35 -1.45 11.43 -13.37
C THR A 35 -2.96 11.21 -13.34
N GLU A 36 -3.63 11.53 -14.43
CA GLU A 36 -5.01 11.11 -14.69
C GLU A 36 -4.98 10.08 -15.83
N PRO A 37 -5.31 8.79 -15.57
CA PRO A 37 -5.74 8.20 -14.29
C PRO A 37 -4.60 8.04 -13.26
N GLU A 38 -4.96 7.93 -11.98
CA GLU A 38 -4.03 7.75 -10.86
C GLU A 38 -3.13 6.53 -11.11
N SER A 39 -1.81 6.74 -11.28
CA SER A 39 -0.89 5.64 -11.56
C SER A 39 -0.52 4.95 -10.25
N VAL A 40 -0.99 3.70 -10.13
CA VAL A 40 -0.80 2.85 -8.95
C VAL A 40 -0.12 1.56 -9.41
N THR A 41 0.97 1.20 -8.76
CA THR A 41 1.63 -0.10 -8.97
C THR A 41 1.65 -0.83 -7.63
N LEU A 42 1.05 -2.02 -7.59
CA LEU A 42 0.91 -2.84 -6.39
C LEU A 42 1.47 -4.24 -6.64
N LYS A 43 2.26 -4.75 -5.69
CA LYS A 43 2.64 -6.15 -5.63
C LYS A 43 1.61 -6.90 -4.78
N GLU A 44 0.52 -7.33 -5.42
CA GLU A 44 -0.65 -7.89 -4.71
C GLU A 44 -0.29 -9.06 -3.79
N GLU A 45 0.56 -9.99 -4.24
CA GLU A 45 0.97 -11.16 -3.47
C GLU A 45 1.62 -10.78 -2.13
N ASN A 46 2.59 -9.86 -2.17
CA ASN A 46 3.29 -9.41 -0.97
C ASN A 46 2.33 -8.66 -0.02
N ILE A 47 1.42 -7.87 -0.58
CA ILE A 47 0.42 -7.14 0.22
C ILE A 47 -0.51 -8.12 0.94
N LEU A 48 -1.01 -9.14 0.25
CA LEU A 48 -1.88 -10.16 0.85
C LEU A 48 -1.16 -10.94 1.96
N ASN A 49 0.11 -11.26 1.76
CA ASN A 49 0.94 -11.91 2.79
C ASN A 49 1.08 -11.01 4.04
N TRP A 50 1.38 -9.72 3.86
CA TRP A 50 1.49 -8.78 4.98
C TRP A 50 0.16 -8.54 5.70
N LEU A 51 -0.96 -8.45 4.97
CA LEU A 51 -2.29 -8.34 5.56
C LEU A 51 -2.64 -9.59 6.38
N SER A 52 -2.27 -10.78 5.89
CA SER A 52 -2.47 -12.04 6.60
C SER A 52 -1.62 -12.13 7.87
N ASN A 53 -0.42 -11.55 7.86
CA ASN A 53 0.47 -11.43 9.02
C ASN A 53 0.02 -10.34 10.02
N GLY A 54 -1.06 -9.60 9.73
CA GLY A 54 -1.64 -8.59 10.65
C GLY A 54 -1.20 -7.15 10.39
N ALA A 55 -0.61 -6.84 9.23
CA ALA A 55 -0.29 -5.47 8.87
C ALA A 55 -1.55 -4.59 8.78
N GLN A 56 -1.50 -3.40 9.36
CA GLN A 56 -2.59 -2.43 9.33
C GLN A 56 -2.30 -1.32 8.31
N PRO A 57 -3.08 -1.19 7.22
CA PRO A 57 -2.89 -0.12 6.25
C PRO A 57 -3.43 1.22 6.77
N SER A 58 -2.79 2.32 6.38
CA SER A 58 -3.30 3.68 6.58
C SER A 58 -4.54 3.95 5.72
N ASP A 59 -5.27 5.01 6.01
CA ASP A 59 -6.57 5.29 5.36
C ASP A 59 -6.45 5.46 3.85
N THR A 60 -5.47 6.22 3.37
CA THR A 60 -5.23 6.40 1.93
C THR A 60 -4.83 5.08 1.26
N VAL A 61 -3.96 4.29 1.89
CA VAL A 61 -3.54 3.00 1.35
C VAL A 61 -4.70 2.02 1.32
N ARG A 62 -5.56 2.00 2.35
CA ARG A 62 -6.77 1.18 2.38
C ARG A 62 -7.71 1.53 1.22
N ASN A 63 -7.91 2.81 0.93
CA ASN A 63 -8.73 3.24 -0.20
C ASN A 63 -8.13 2.80 -1.54
N ILE A 64 -6.80 2.92 -1.71
CA ILE A 64 -6.11 2.44 -2.90
C ILE A 64 -6.27 0.92 -3.05
N LEU A 65 -6.07 0.14 -1.99
CA LEU A 65 -6.24 -1.31 -2.01
C LEU A 65 -7.69 -1.73 -2.28
N SER A 66 -8.66 -0.98 -1.77
CA SER A 66 -10.09 -1.21 -2.03
C SER A 66 -10.46 -0.92 -3.48
N LYS A 67 -9.99 0.20 -4.06
CA LYS A 67 -10.18 0.54 -5.47
C LYS A 67 -9.63 -0.54 -6.41
N ASN A 68 -8.50 -1.15 -6.03
CA ASN A 68 -7.86 -2.25 -6.77
C ASN A 68 -8.42 -3.64 -6.42
N GLY A 69 -9.43 -3.75 -5.56
CA GLY A 69 -10.07 -5.01 -5.19
C GLY A 69 -9.26 -5.94 -4.28
N VAL A 70 -8.06 -5.55 -3.85
CA VAL A 70 -7.18 -6.35 -2.98
C VAL A 70 -7.83 -6.60 -1.61
N MET A 71 -8.49 -5.58 -1.06
CA MET A 71 -9.16 -5.71 0.24
C MET A 71 -10.36 -6.68 0.18
N LYS A 72 -11.04 -6.75 -0.97
CA LYS A 72 -12.11 -7.71 -1.20
C LYS A 72 -11.55 -9.14 -1.26
N LYS A 73 -10.47 -9.35 -2.04
CA LYS A 73 -9.77 -10.65 -2.10
C LYS A 73 -9.33 -11.12 -0.71
N PHE A 74 -8.79 -10.21 0.11
CA PHE A 74 -8.38 -10.53 1.49
C PHE A 74 -9.56 -10.91 2.39
N HIS A 75 -10.69 -10.18 2.28
CA HIS A 75 -11.91 -10.53 2.99
C HIS A 75 -12.40 -11.92 2.60
N ASP A 76 -12.57 -12.17 1.29
CA ASP A 76 -13.04 -13.45 0.76
C ASP A 76 -12.13 -14.61 1.22
N ALA A 77 -10.80 -14.42 1.20
CA ALA A 77 -9.83 -15.42 1.68
C ALA A 77 -9.95 -15.71 3.19
N LYS A 78 -10.34 -14.73 4.01
CA LYS A 78 -10.52 -14.91 5.45
C LYS A 78 -11.83 -15.63 5.80
N PHE A 79 -12.90 -15.38 5.04
CA PHE A 79 -14.23 -15.95 5.27
C PHE A 79 -14.49 -17.26 4.51
N SER A 80 -13.64 -17.63 3.55
CA SER A 80 -13.70 -18.92 2.87
C SER A 80 -13.16 -20.09 3.72
N LYS A 81 -12.77 -19.84 4.96
CA LYS A 81 -12.18 -20.82 5.89
C LYS A 81 -13.14 -21.09 7.04
#